data_AF-F7NEA9-F1
#
_entry.id   AF-F7NEA9-F1
#
_cell.length_a   1.000
_cell.length_b   1.000
_cell.length_c   1.000
_cell.angle_alpha   90.00
_cell.angle_beta   90.00
_cell.angle_gamma   90.00
#
_symmetry.space_group_name_H-M   'P 1'
#
loop_
_entity.id
_entity.type
_entity.pdbx_description
1 polymer ?
#
loop_
_entity_poly.entity_id
_entity_poly.type
_entity_poly.pdbx_seq_one_letter_code
_entity_poly.pdbx_strand_id
1 'polypeptide(L)'
;MRLKISETLEFLTQVHTSWDNTEQRAALRKYPRRSISYDYHGMIPAQSQYLRALSYARQNEQIEIPLWHAACSMTEPAYANMSHVSLSSGDLWQFRGCSGVIFWRNDVDGGERYFLSALHGDGSLKLTEILEKNYSIQGHMICPVAYGYLKPEEDFILYTDSLSDMQLNVELLTDYTATGLPTALDENYFEPWENSTPFQHAIPPAYQGVDIFPIPPSWAGDIAGNFTRNANKLDNKSGLVKYDVKSLSSSENKEMEYVLASRSEINNFQRFFTKCKGRWKSFYAPTWLNDMTMTEDAAKGQSYIMVEWPLYWKYYSQMSRRKLIILFLKNGRVQIIPLAGYSTDAAGKYGKVYLDSTLTAAVKKSDVLLISFLLRYRFDNDALIMDYDTAGMATTTISFAEVNA
;
A
#
# COMPACT_ATOMS: atom_id res chain seq x y z
N MET A 1 -21.25 -11.37 12.64
CA MET A 1 -20.18 -12.38 12.60
C MET A 1 -18.88 -11.64 12.32
N ARG A 2 -17.79 -11.86 13.09
CA ARG A 2 -16.52 -11.18 12.83
C ARG A 2 -15.62 -12.13 12.05
N LEU A 3 -15.71 -12.04 10.73
CA LEU A 3 -14.74 -12.66 9.83
C LEU A 3 -13.49 -11.78 9.84
N LYS A 4 -12.34 -12.34 10.24
CA LYS A 4 -11.07 -11.69 9.92
C LYS A 4 -10.69 -12.15 8.51
N ILE A 5 -10.40 -11.20 7.63
CA ILE A 5 -10.09 -11.49 6.23
C ILE A 5 -8.72 -10.92 5.95
N SER A 6 -7.83 -11.71 5.37
CA SER A 6 -6.51 -11.25 4.93
C SER A 6 -6.38 -11.42 3.42
N GLU A 7 -6.06 -10.36 2.68
CA GLU A 7 -5.74 -10.43 1.26
C GLU A 7 -4.23 -10.26 1.06
N THR A 8 -3.63 -11.15 0.27
CA THR A 8 -2.23 -11.03 -0.16
C THR A 8 -2.14 -10.79 -1.67
N LEU A 9 -1.43 -9.73 -2.06
CA LEU A 9 -1.05 -9.40 -3.44
C LEU A 9 0.45 -9.68 -3.61
N GLU A 10 0.81 -10.65 -4.43
CA GLU A 10 2.20 -11.11 -4.57
C GLU A 10 2.74 -10.98 -6.01
N PHE A 11 3.74 -10.12 -6.18
CA PHE A 11 4.56 -10.06 -7.38
C PHE A 11 5.72 -11.05 -7.32
N LEU A 12 6.47 -11.14 -8.40
CA LEU A 12 7.73 -11.86 -8.41
C LEU A 12 8.75 -10.99 -9.10
N THR A 13 9.77 -10.59 -8.37
CA THR A 13 10.85 -9.77 -8.90
C THR A 13 12.20 -10.43 -8.67
N GLN A 14 13.11 -10.13 -9.59
CA GLN A 14 14.51 -10.52 -9.47
C GLN A 14 15.34 -9.26 -9.25
N VAL A 15 16.13 -9.25 -8.18
CA VAL A 15 17.03 -8.15 -7.83
C VAL A 15 18.46 -8.65 -7.90
N HIS A 16 19.25 -8.07 -8.80
CA HIS A 16 20.68 -8.31 -8.92
C HIS A 16 21.43 -7.13 -8.31
N THR A 17 22.23 -7.40 -7.30
CA THR A 17 23.01 -6.37 -6.60
C THR A 17 24.48 -6.50 -6.98
N SER A 18 25.04 -5.43 -7.51
CA SER A 18 26.47 -5.31 -7.80
C SER A 18 27.29 -5.15 -6.52
N TRP A 19 28.62 -5.24 -6.65
CA TRP A 19 29.56 -5.06 -5.53
C TRP A 19 29.38 -3.74 -4.75
N ASP A 20 28.97 -2.67 -5.43
CA ASP A 20 28.80 -1.31 -4.90
C ASP A 20 27.38 -1.00 -4.37
N ASN A 21 26.50 -2.02 -4.32
CA ASN A 21 25.07 -1.92 -4.03
C ASN A 21 24.20 -1.27 -5.12
N THR A 22 24.70 -1.10 -6.34
CA THR A 22 23.81 -0.77 -7.47
C THR A 22 22.91 -1.98 -7.77
N GLU A 23 21.62 -1.72 -8.00
CA GLU A 23 20.63 -2.77 -8.23
C GLU A 23 20.13 -2.74 -9.67
N GLN A 24 20.10 -3.90 -10.33
CA GLN A 24 19.30 -4.12 -11.53
C GLN A 24 18.11 -5.00 -11.17
N ARG A 25 16.91 -4.63 -11.65
CA ARG A 25 15.66 -5.27 -11.23
C ARG A 25 14.79 -5.63 -12.42
N ALA A 26 14.17 -6.80 -12.36
CA ALA A 26 13.21 -7.26 -13.35
C ALA A 26 11.92 -7.74 -12.66
N ALA A 27 10.77 -7.33 -13.20
CA ALA A 27 9.47 -7.87 -12.80
C ALA A 27 9.15 -9.09 -13.68
N LEU A 28 9.01 -10.26 -13.06
CA LEU A 28 8.72 -11.53 -13.75
C LEU A 28 7.22 -11.76 -13.96
N ARG A 29 6.38 -11.08 -13.16
CA ARG A 29 4.91 -11.13 -13.28
C ARG A 29 4.38 -9.79 -13.77
N LYS A 30 3.45 -9.83 -14.74
CA LYS A 30 2.72 -8.63 -15.19
C LYS A 30 1.68 -8.19 -14.15
N TYR A 31 0.94 -9.16 -13.61
CA TYR A 31 -0.10 -8.96 -12.60
C TYR A 31 0.24 -9.76 -11.33
N PRO A 32 -0.17 -9.31 -10.14
CA PRO A 32 0.11 -10.03 -8.90
C PRO A 32 -0.72 -11.31 -8.84
N ARG A 33 -0.21 -12.32 -8.14
CA ARG A 33 -1.07 -13.41 -7.64
C ARG A 33 -1.83 -12.90 -6.43
N ARG A 34 -3.09 -13.31 -6.31
CA ARG A 34 -3.94 -12.96 -5.17
C ARG A 34 -4.22 -14.22 -4.37
N SER A 35 -4.12 -14.11 -3.06
CA SER A 35 -4.66 -15.13 -2.16
C SER A 35 -5.43 -14.47 -1.04
N ILE A 36 -6.44 -15.16 -0.54
CA ILE A 36 -7.28 -14.66 0.54
C ILE A 36 -7.36 -15.73 1.62
N SER A 37 -7.23 -15.30 2.86
CA SER A 37 -7.52 -16.09 4.05
C SER A 37 -8.80 -15.57 4.70
N TYR A 38 -9.72 -16.47 5.00
CA TYR A 38 -10.93 -16.20 5.75
C TYR A 38 -10.88 -16.95 7.08
N ASP A 39 -10.94 -16.22 8.19
CA ASP A 39 -11.14 -16.81 9.51
C ASP A 39 -12.64 -16.84 9.79
N TYR A 40 -13.26 -18.01 9.61
CA TYR A 40 -14.69 -18.19 9.76
C TYR A 40 -15.04 -18.85 11.10
N HIS A 41 -16.00 -18.26 11.81
CA HIS A 41 -16.57 -18.78 13.05
C HIS A 41 -17.96 -19.36 12.79
N GLY A 42 -18.06 -20.68 12.75
CA GLY A 42 -19.32 -21.42 12.64
C GLY A 42 -20.12 -21.35 13.93
N MET A 43 -21.21 -20.58 13.92
CA MET A 43 -22.04 -20.35 15.10
C MET A 43 -23.22 -21.31 15.20
N ILE A 44 -23.60 -21.96 14.08
CA ILE A 44 -24.65 -22.98 14.02
C ILE A 44 -24.14 -24.28 13.40
N PRO A 45 -24.71 -25.45 13.78
CA PRO A 45 -24.24 -26.74 13.30
C PRO A 45 -24.17 -26.85 11.77
N ALA A 46 -25.16 -26.29 11.06
CA ALA A 46 -25.22 -26.35 9.60
C ALA A 46 -24.02 -25.63 8.94
N GLN A 47 -23.61 -24.48 9.46
CA GLN A 47 -22.44 -23.73 8.95
C GLN A 47 -21.15 -24.52 9.19
N SER A 48 -20.95 -24.99 10.42
CA SER A 48 -19.77 -25.77 10.82
C SER A 48 -19.67 -27.11 10.06
N GLN A 49 -20.80 -27.73 9.72
CA GLN A 49 -20.84 -28.93 8.86
C GLN A 49 -20.54 -28.59 7.40
N TYR A 50 -21.11 -27.51 6.87
CA TYR A 50 -20.89 -27.09 5.49
C TYR A 50 -19.42 -26.77 5.21
N LEU A 51 -18.75 -26.03 6.10
CA LEU A 51 -17.35 -25.66 5.93
C LEU A 51 -16.41 -26.86 5.98
N ARG A 52 -16.64 -27.76 6.94
CA ARG A 52 -15.88 -29.02 7.00
C ARG A 52 -16.11 -29.88 5.77
N ALA A 53 -17.35 -29.96 5.28
CA ALA A 53 -17.66 -30.71 4.05
C ALA A 53 -17.02 -30.06 2.82
N LEU A 54 -17.03 -28.72 2.73
CA LEU A 54 -16.41 -27.96 1.66
C LEU A 54 -14.90 -28.25 1.61
N SER A 55 -14.20 -28.08 2.72
CA SER A 55 -12.74 -28.31 2.75
C SER A 55 -12.39 -29.78 2.60
N TYR A 56 -13.17 -30.71 3.15
CA TYR A 56 -12.91 -32.14 2.97
C TYR A 56 -13.10 -32.60 1.51
N ALA A 57 -14.14 -32.14 0.84
CA ALA A 57 -14.52 -32.65 -0.48
C ALA A 57 -13.95 -31.86 -1.66
N ARG A 58 -13.67 -30.55 -1.49
CA ARG A 58 -13.32 -29.62 -2.58
C ARG A 58 -11.90 -29.09 -2.50
N GLN A 59 -11.04 -29.69 -1.65
CA GLN A 59 -9.61 -29.41 -1.67
C GLN A 59 -9.03 -29.65 -3.07
N ASN A 60 -8.21 -28.70 -3.54
CA ASN A 60 -7.63 -28.70 -4.90
C ASN A 60 -8.63 -28.62 -6.06
N GLU A 61 -9.92 -28.40 -5.80
CA GLU A 61 -10.91 -28.15 -6.84
C GLU A 61 -11.15 -26.65 -7.03
N GLN A 62 -11.49 -26.27 -8.26
CA GLN A 62 -11.84 -24.90 -8.59
C GLN A 62 -13.21 -24.58 -7.98
N ILE A 63 -13.25 -23.55 -7.14
CA ILE A 63 -14.47 -23.03 -6.53
C ILE A 63 -14.68 -21.57 -6.91
N GLU A 64 -15.93 -21.13 -6.83
CA GLU A 64 -16.28 -19.72 -6.84
C GLU A 64 -16.36 -19.23 -5.40
N ILE A 65 -15.66 -18.14 -5.10
CA ILE A 65 -15.66 -17.54 -3.77
C ILE A 65 -16.05 -16.06 -3.85
N PRO A 66 -17.05 -15.61 -3.06
CA PRO A 66 -17.32 -14.21 -2.86
C PRO A 66 -16.16 -13.52 -2.14
N LEU A 67 -15.83 -12.31 -2.56
CA LEU A 67 -14.83 -11.46 -1.93
C LEU A 67 -15.51 -10.55 -0.91
N TRP A 68 -15.80 -11.06 0.29
CA TRP A 68 -16.56 -10.29 1.29
C TRP A 68 -15.84 -9.03 1.80
N HIS A 69 -14.50 -9.02 1.82
CA HIS A 69 -13.71 -7.81 2.15
C HIS A 69 -13.90 -6.69 1.10
N ALA A 70 -14.34 -7.06 -0.10
CA ALA A 70 -14.64 -6.18 -1.21
C ALA A 70 -16.14 -5.88 -1.36
N ALA A 71 -16.96 -6.20 -0.36
CA ALA A 71 -18.39 -5.90 -0.39
C ALA A 71 -18.63 -4.38 -0.55
N CYS A 72 -19.61 -4.03 -1.37
CA CYS A 72 -20.02 -2.65 -1.66
C CYS A 72 -21.54 -2.54 -1.80
N SER A 73 -22.05 -1.31 -1.73
CA SER A 73 -23.47 -0.99 -1.87
C SER A 73 -23.79 -0.54 -3.28
N MET A 74 -25.00 -0.84 -3.76
CA MET A 74 -25.50 -0.28 -5.01
C MET A 74 -25.80 1.21 -4.86
N THR A 75 -25.59 1.98 -5.93
CA THR A 75 -25.94 3.42 -5.95
C THR A 75 -27.42 3.65 -6.24
N GLU A 76 -28.05 2.70 -6.92
CA GLU A 76 -29.49 2.66 -7.22
C GLU A 76 -30.04 1.22 -7.10
N PRO A 77 -31.35 1.03 -6.85
CA PRO A 77 -31.93 -0.30 -6.79
C PRO A 77 -31.83 -0.99 -8.16
N ALA A 78 -31.56 -2.30 -8.16
CA ALA A 78 -31.54 -3.10 -9.36
C ALA A 78 -32.87 -3.84 -9.53
N TYR A 79 -33.47 -3.78 -10.72
CA TYR A 79 -34.78 -4.38 -10.98
C TYR A 79 -34.69 -5.59 -11.90
N ALA A 80 -35.69 -6.47 -11.82
CA ALA A 80 -35.81 -7.61 -12.71
C ALA A 80 -35.80 -7.17 -14.18
N ASN A 81 -35.20 -8.01 -15.04
CA ASN A 81 -34.95 -7.79 -16.47
C ASN A 81 -33.86 -6.75 -16.80
N MET A 82 -33.17 -6.17 -15.81
CA MET A 82 -31.96 -5.38 -16.07
C MET A 82 -30.76 -6.31 -16.29
N SER A 83 -29.84 -5.93 -17.17
CA SER A 83 -28.57 -6.65 -17.40
C SER A 83 -27.36 -5.85 -16.90
N HIS A 84 -27.57 -4.94 -15.96
CA HIS A 84 -26.51 -4.12 -15.37
C HIS A 84 -26.82 -3.77 -13.92
N VAL A 85 -25.77 -3.43 -13.17
CA VAL A 85 -25.83 -2.98 -11.78
C VAL A 85 -24.96 -1.74 -11.64
N SER A 86 -25.47 -0.72 -10.97
CA SER A 86 -24.75 0.55 -10.80
C SER A 86 -24.09 0.60 -9.41
N LEU A 87 -22.78 0.82 -9.40
CA LEU A 87 -21.95 0.96 -8.20
C LEU A 87 -21.22 2.33 -8.21
N SER A 88 -20.49 2.63 -7.14
CA SER A 88 -19.50 3.70 -7.16
C SER A 88 -18.27 3.28 -7.97
N SER A 89 -17.70 4.20 -8.75
CA SER A 89 -16.50 3.92 -9.55
C SER A 89 -15.28 3.52 -8.69
N GLY A 90 -15.22 3.98 -7.44
CA GLY A 90 -14.18 3.58 -6.48
C GLY A 90 -14.27 2.10 -6.08
N ASP A 91 -15.45 1.49 -6.08
CA ASP A 91 -15.58 0.08 -5.70
C ASP A 91 -15.09 -0.88 -6.78
N LEU A 92 -14.99 -0.41 -8.03
CA LEU A 92 -14.65 -1.25 -9.19
C LEU A 92 -13.25 -1.87 -9.11
N TRP A 93 -12.31 -1.24 -8.39
CA TRP A 93 -10.93 -1.75 -8.27
C TRP A 93 -10.91 -3.21 -7.80
N GLN A 94 -11.82 -3.60 -6.91
CA GLN A 94 -11.85 -4.94 -6.32
C GLN A 94 -12.40 -6.02 -7.24
N PHE A 95 -13.09 -5.64 -8.33
CA PHE A 95 -13.66 -6.55 -9.32
C PHE A 95 -12.64 -7.04 -10.37
N ARG A 96 -11.38 -6.57 -10.30
CA ARG A 96 -10.32 -6.96 -11.23
C ARG A 96 -10.13 -8.48 -11.30
N GLY A 97 -10.36 -9.04 -12.50
CA GLY A 97 -10.26 -10.48 -12.78
C GLY A 97 -11.25 -11.36 -12.00
N CYS A 98 -12.35 -10.77 -11.51
CA CYS A 98 -13.48 -11.51 -10.95
C CYS A 98 -14.40 -12.00 -12.08
N SER A 99 -15.04 -13.16 -11.90
CA SER A 99 -15.92 -13.77 -12.91
C SER A 99 -17.38 -13.34 -12.79
N GLY A 100 -17.76 -12.77 -11.65
CA GLY A 100 -19.14 -12.41 -11.40
C GLY A 100 -19.34 -11.53 -10.19
N VAL A 101 -20.61 -11.36 -9.84
CA VAL A 101 -21.07 -10.67 -8.65
C VAL A 101 -22.10 -11.53 -7.93
N ILE A 102 -22.17 -11.42 -6.61
CA ILE A 102 -23.22 -12.02 -5.80
C ILE A 102 -23.99 -10.91 -5.08
N PHE A 103 -25.32 -10.97 -5.17
CA PHE A 103 -26.23 -10.17 -4.37
C PHE A 103 -26.40 -10.87 -3.02
N TRP A 104 -25.55 -10.50 -2.07
CA TRP A 104 -25.45 -11.13 -0.76
C TRP A 104 -26.42 -10.48 0.23
N ARG A 105 -27.21 -11.31 0.93
CA ARG A 105 -28.13 -10.83 1.98
C ARG A 105 -27.55 -11.05 3.37
N ASN A 106 -27.26 -12.30 3.74
CA ASN A 106 -26.62 -12.68 5.00
C ASN A 106 -26.19 -14.16 4.97
N ASP A 107 -25.51 -14.62 6.03
CA ASP A 107 -24.98 -15.99 6.14
C ASP A 107 -26.05 -17.10 6.25
N VAL A 108 -27.34 -16.73 6.41
CA VAL A 108 -28.46 -17.67 6.56
C VAL A 108 -29.23 -17.80 5.25
N ASP A 109 -29.62 -16.67 4.66
CA ASP A 109 -30.37 -16.58 3.41
C ASP A 109 -29.46 -16.71 2.18
N GLY A 110 -28.15 -16.45 2.33
CA GLY A 110 -27.17 -16.48 1.26
C GLY A 110 -27.32 -15.33 0.26
N GLY A 111 -27.09 -15.62 -1.02
CA GLY A 111 -27.19 -14.67 -2.11
C GLY A 111 -27.30 -15.33 -3.48
N GLU A 112 -27.60 -14.52 -4.50
CA GLU A 112 -27.74 -14.95 -5.90
C GLU A 112 -26.58 -14.44 -6.75
N ARG A 113 -25.96 -15.34 -7.50
CA ARG A 113 -24.77 -15.07 -8.34
C ARG A 113 -25.22 -14.70 -9.76
N TYR A 114 -24.68 -13.61 -10.30
CA TYR A 114 -24.68 -13.26 -11.72
C TYR A 114 -23.28 -13.18 -12.36
N PHE A 115 -23.12 -13.63 -13.61
CA PHE A 115 -21.86 -13.53 -14.35
C PHE A 115 -21.59 -12.12 -14.87
N LEU A 116 -20.34 -11.67 -14.72
CA LEU A 116 -19.91 -10.35 -15.17
C LEU A 116 -19.42 -10.42 -16.62
N SER A 117 -19.89 -9.50 -17.46
CA SER A 117 -19.48 -9.36 -18.86
C SER A 117 -18.47 -8.22 -19.04
N ALA A 118 -18.65 -7.08 -18.38
CA ALA A 118 -17.76 -5.94 -18.49
C ALA A 118 -17.87 -4.98 -17.29
N LEU A 119 -16.81 -4.23 -17.05
CA LEU A 119 -16.75 -3.10 -16.11
C LEU A 119 -16.70 -1.80 -16.91
N HIS A 120 -17.49 -0.80 -16.52
CA HIS A 120 -17.48 0.53 -17.15
C HIS A 120 -17.00 1.59 -16.15
N GLY A 121 -16.29 2.61 -16.65
CA GLY A 121 -15.63 3.62 -15.80
C GLY A 121 -16.58 4.52 -15.01
N ASP A 122 -17.86 4.51 -15.35
CA ASP A 122 -18.92 5.24 -14.65
C ASP A 122 -19.44 4.54 -13.40
N GLY A 123 -18.96 3.31 -13.10
CA GLY A 123 -19.45 2.51 -11.99
C GLY A 123 -20.43 1.41 -12.41
N SER A 124 -20.82 1.33 -13.69
CA SER A 124 -21.76 0.31 -14.15
C SER A 124 -21.07 -1.04 -14.41
N LEU A 125 -21.66 -2.08 -13.85
CA LEU A 125 -21.31 -3.48 -14.05
C LEU A 125 -22.27 -4.08 -15.07
N LYS A 126 -21.76 -4.56 -16.21
CA LYS A 126 -22.57 -5.26 -17.20
C LYS A 126 -22.62 -6.75 -16.89
N LEU A 127 -23.82 -7.30 -16.77
CA LEU A 127 -24.05 -8.72 -16.54
C LEU A 127 -24.22 -9.46 -17.87
N THR A 128 -23.86 -10.75 -17.88
CA THR A 128 -24.08 -11.63 -19.04
C THR A 128 -25.54 -12.05 -19.16
N GLU A 129 -26.23 -12.12 -18.03
CA GLU A 129 -27.63 -12.50 -17.90
C GLU A 129 -28.47 -11.35 -17.32
N ILE A 130 -29.79 -11.47 -17.40
CA ILE A 130 -30.72 -10.50 -16.81
C ILE A 130 -31.04 -10.87 -15.36
N LEU A 131 -31.31 -9.87 -14.54
CA LEU A 131 -31.75 -10.08 -13.16
C LEU A 131 -33.15 -10.71 -13.14
N GLU A 132 -33.33 -11.74 -12.33
CA GLU A 132 -34.63 -12.42 -12.19
C GLU A 132 -35.56 -11.72 -11.20
N LYS A 133 -34.99 -10.93 -10.28
CA LYS A 133 -35.68 -10.33 -9.13
C LYS A 133 -35.24 -8.89 -8.91
N ASN A 134 -35.99 -8.18 -8.07
CA ASN A 134 -35.65 -6.84 -7.62
C ASN A 134 -34.75 -6.91 -6.38
N TYR A 135 -33.68 -6.13 -6.38
CA TYR A 135 -32.76 -5.98 -5.25
C TYR A 135 -32.78 -4.55 -4.73
N SER A 136 -33.11 -4.41 -3.44
CA SER A 136 -33.06 -3.14 -2.74
C SER A 136 -31.65 -2.85 -2.22
N ILE A 137 -31.29 -1.55 -2.18
CA ILE A 137 -29.99 -1.07 -1.69
C ILE A 137 -29.75 -1.46 -0.22
N GLN A 138 -30.76 -1.36 0.64
CA GLN A 138 -30.61 -1.62 2.08
C GLN A 138 -30.62 -3.11 2.44
N GLY A 139 -31.13 -3.97 1.55
CA GLY A 139 -31.31 -5.39 1.83
C GLY A 139 -30.19 -6.28 1.29
N HIS A 140 -29.34 -5.77 0.39
CA HIS A 140 -28.35 -6.55 -0.31
C HIS A 140 -27.03 -5.80 -0.45
N MET A 141 -25.93 -6.52 -0.18
CA MET A 141 -24.57 -6.10 -0.48
C MET A 141 -24.13 -6.77 -1.78
N ILE A 142 -23.40 -6.03 -2.61
CA ILE A 142 -22.78 -6.61 -3.80
C ILE A 142 -21.37 -7.05 -3.41
N CYS A 143 -21.05 -8.33 -3.64
CA CYS A 143 -19.69 -8.83 -3.48
C CYS A 143 -19.15 -9.31 -4.84
N PRO A 144 -17.90 -8.98 -5.21
CA PRO A 144 -17.24 -9.63 -6.34
C PRO A 144 -17.13 -11.13 -6.11
N VAL A 145 -17.19 -11.93 -7.18
CA VAL A 145 -16.99 -13.37 -7.12
C VAL A 145 -15.79 -13.73 -7.99
N ALA A 146 -14.81 -14.42 -7.40
CA ALA A 146 -13.62 -14.87 -8.09
C ALA A 146 -13.55 -16.40 -8.12
N TYR A 147 -12.90 -16.95 -9.14
CA TYR A 147 -12.49 -18.35 -9.11
C TYR A 147 -11.24 -18.50 -8.26
N GLY A 148 -11.11 -19.62 -7.56
CA GLY A 148 -9.91 -19.95 -6.82
C GLY A 148 -9.81 -21.43 -6.49
N TYR A 149 -8.63 -21.83 -6.02
CA TYR A 149 -8.38 -23.16 -5.45
C TYR A 149 -8.27 -23.04 -3.93
N LEU A 150 -8.96 -23.93 -3.22
CA LEU A 150 -8.68 -24.14 -1.81
C LEU A 150 -7.29 -24.75 -1.65
N LYS A 151 -6.50 -24.24 -0.71
CA LYS A 151 -5.20 -24.82 -0.40
C LYS A 151 -5.37 -26.26 0.13
N PRO A 152 -4.38 -27.13 -0.10
CA PRO A 152 -4.48 -28.55 0.25
C PRO A 152 -4.50 -28.82 1.77
N GLU A 153 -4.13 -27.84 2.58
CA GLU A 153 -4.06 -27.94 4.04
C GLU A 153 -4.89 -26.81 4.64
N GLU A 154 -5.87 -27.18 5.47
CA GLU A 154 -6.71 -26.25 6.22
C GLU A 154 -6.91 -26.82 7.63
N ASP A 155 -6.70 -25.97 8.63
CA ASP A 155 -6.90 -26.32 10.03
C ASP A 155 -8.30 -25.90 10.49
N PHE A 156 -8.87 -26.67 11.41
CA PHE A 156 -10.11 -26.30 12.09
C PHE A 156 -10.03 -26.66 13.58
N ILE A 157 -10.68 -25.85 14.41
CA ILE A 157 -10.79 -26.04 15.86
C ILE A 157 -12.27 -26.17 16.19
N LEU A 158 -12.62 -27.20 16.97
CA LEU A 158 -13.96 -27.37 17.52
C LEU A 158 -13.94 -27.00 19.00
N TYR A 159 -14.77 -26.05 19.41
CA TYR A 159 -14.95 -25.75 20.84
C TYR A 159 -16.09 -26.56 21.43
N THR A 160 -17.11 -26.85 20.62
CA THR A 160 -18.23 -27.73 20.94
C THR A 160 -18.55 -28.62 19.74
N ASP A 161 -19.58 -29.45 19.85
CA ASP A 161 -20.14 -30.22 18.74
C ASP A 161 -20.76 -29.35 17.64
N SER A 162 -21.12 -28.11 17.95
CA SER A 162 -21.78 -27.16 17.05
C SER A 162 -20.90 -25.99 16.61
N LEU A 163 -19.96 -25.55 17.46
CA LEU A 163 -19.18 -24.33 17.25
C LEU A 163 -17.76 -24.66 16.79
N SER A 164 -17.40 -24.17 15.61
CA SER A 164 -16.10 -24.42 14.97
C SER A 164 -15.45 -23.14 14.45
N ASP A 165 -14.16 -23.00 14.66
CA ASP A 165 -13.34 -22.03 13.93
C ASP A 165 -12.64 -22.75 12.79
N MET A 166 -12.67 -22.15 11.60
CA MET A 166 -12.02 -22.69 10.43
C MET A 166 -11.36 -21.57 9.64
N GLN A 167 -10.11 -21.79 9.27
CA GLN A 167 -9.43 -20.94 8.31
C GLN A 167 -9.65 -21.52 6.91
N LEU A 168 -10.01 -20.66 5.96
CA LEU A 168 -10.10 -21.01 4.54
C LEU A 168 -9.10 -20.17 3.76
N ASN A 169 -8.13 -20.83 3.16
CA ASN A 169 -7.10 -20.22 2.34
C ASN A 169 -7.36 -20.51 0.86
N VAL A 170 -7.57 -19.44 0.10
CA VAL A 170 -7.91 -19.54 -1.33
C VAL A 170 -6.85 -18.83 -2.17
N GLU A 171 -6.26 -19.55 -3.13
CA GLU A 171 -5.46 -18.94 -4.19
C GLU A 171 -6.37 -18.57 -5.36
N LEU A 172 -6.47 -17.28 -5.69
CA LEU A 172 -7.39 -16.81 -6.71
C LEU A 172 -6.84 -17.05 -8.12
N LEU A 173 -7.67 -17.65 -8.96
CA LEU A 173 -7.48 -17.75 -10.40
C LEU A 173 -7.97 -16.46 -11.04
N THR A 174 -7.08 -15.47 -11.07
CA THR A 174 -7.42 -14.16 -11.59
C THR A 174 -7.09 -14.08 -13.08
N ASP A 175 -8.11 -14.10 -13.94
CA ASP A 175 -7.96 -13.74 -15.35
C ASP A 175 -8.23 -12.25 -15.54
N TYR A 176 -7.17 -11.46 -15.49
CA TYR A 176 -7.22 -10.01 -15.70
C TYR A 176 -7.63 -9.60 -17.13
N THR A 177 -7.71 -10.55 -18.07
CA THR A 177 -8.13 -10.27 -19.46
C THR A 177 -9.62 -10.48 -19.69
N ALA A 178 -10.25 -11.38 -18.93
CA ALA A 178 -11.68 -11.64 -19.02
C ALA A 178 -12.54 -10.47 -18.51
N THR A 179 -12.14 -9.87 -17.38
CA THR A 179 -12.82 -8.72 -16.76
C THR A 179 -11.79 -7.64 -16.41
N GLY A 180 -11.29 -6.99 -17.48
CA GLY A 180 -10.34 -5.89 -17.38
C GLY A 180 -10.96 -4.65 -16.73
N LEU A 181 -10.16 -3.94 -15.96
CA LEU A 181 -10.52 -2.61 -15.49
C LEU A 181 -10.52 -1.60 -16.65
N PRO A 182 -11.44 -0.64 -16.67
CA PRO A 182 -11.37 0.50 -17.59
C PRO A 182 -10.03 1.23 -17.43
N THR A 183 -9.43 1.69 -18.53
CA THR A 183 -8.14 2.41 -18.50
C THR A 183 -8.18 3.65 -17.61
N ALA A 184 -9.35 4.29 -17.47
CA ALA A 184 -9.54 5.44 -16.58
C ALA A 184 -9.39 5.10 -15.07
N LEU A 185 -9.49 3.82 -14.72
CA LEU A 185 -9.45 3.29 -13.36
C LEU A 185 -8.34 2.24 -13.22
N ASP A 186 -7.22 2.40 -13.93
CA ASP A 186 -6.06 1.51 -13.86
C ASP A 186 -5.19 1.79 -12.61
N GLU A 187 -4.04 1.12 -12.47
CA GLU A 187 -3.12 1.35 -11.35
C GLU A 187 -2.55 2.79 -11.24
N ASN A 188 -2.74 3.64 -12.25
CA ASN A 188 -2.31 5.04 -12.23
C ASN A 188 -3.42 6.00 -11.77
N TYR A 189 -4.66 5.53 -11.70
CA TYR A 189 -5.75 6.31 -11.17
C TYR A 189 -5.59 6.51 -9.66
N PHE A 190 -5.77 7.74 -9.21
CA PHE A 190 -5.67 8.09 -7.80
C PHE A 190 -7.02 8.60 -7.30
N GLU A 191 -7.65 7.83 -6.43
CA GLU A 191 -8.96 8.15 -5.86
C GLU A 191 -8.84 9.32 -4.87
N PRO A 192 -9.80 10.25 -4.84
CA PRO A 192 -9.85 11.27 -3.79
C PRO A 192 -9.88 10.62 -2.41
N TRP A 193 -9.06 11.14 -1.50
CA TRP A 193 -9.06 10.74 -0.10
C TRP A 193 -10.41 11.08 0.55
N GLU A 194 -11.02 10.10 1.23
CA GLU A 194 -12.18 10.38 2.09
C GLU A 194 -11.72 11.03 3.40
N ASN A 195 -10.63 10.52 4.00
CA ASN A 195 -9.99 11.08 5.18
C ASN A 195 -8.60 11.61 4.83
N SER A 196 -8.49 12.89 4.46
CA SER A 196 -7.19 13.47 4.09
C SER A 196 -6.45 14.10 5.28
N THR A 197 -5.15 13.85 5.37
CA THR A 197 -4.27 14.70 6.17
C THR A 197 -4.10 16.08 5.49
N PRO A 198 -3.78 17.16 6.23
CA PRO A 198 -3.76 18.52 5.69
C PRO A 198 -2.86 18.75 4.47
N PHE A 199 -1.86 17.89 4.26
CA PHE A 199 -0.85 18.02 3.22
C PHE A 199 -0.93 16.96 2.12
N GLN A 200 -1.79 15.94 2.26
CA GLN A 200 -1.80 14.78 1.36
C GLN A 200 -2.16 15.13 -0.09
N HIS A 201 -3.04 16.11 -0.30
CA HIS A 201 -3.39 16.62 -1.64
C HIS A 201 -2.33 17.56 -2.24
N ALA A 202 -1.43 18.08 -1.41
CA ALA A 202 -0.40 19.03 -1.83
C ALA A 202 0.93 18.35 -2.21
N ILE A 203 1.10 17.06 -1.86
CA ILE A 203 2.24 16.27 -2.32
C ILE A 203 2.09 16.03 -3.82
N PRO A 204 3.06 16.43 -4.67
CA PRO A 204 2.97 16.18 -6.10
C PRO A 204 3.04 14.66 -6.38
N PRO A 205 2.39 14.16 -7.44
CA PRO A 205 2.35 12.72 -7.73
C PRO A 205 3.73 12.16 -8.11
N ALA A 206 4.62 13.00 -8.65
CA ALA A 206 5.98 12.61 -9.04
C ALA A 206 6.96 13.78 -8.90
N TYR A 207 8.24 13.46 -8.73
CA TYR A 207 9.37 14.37 -8.77
C TYR A 207 10.43 13.84 -9.73
N GLN A 208 10.86 14.69 -10.68
CA GLN A 208 11.82 14.33 -11.75
C GLN A 208 11.42 13.05 -12.53
N GLY A 209 10.12 12.90 -12.81
CA GLY A 209 9.60 11.75 -13.55
C GLY A 209 9.46 10.46 -12.72
N VAL A 210 9.64 10.53 -11.41
CA VAL A 210 9.46 9.37 -10.54
C VAL A 210 8.42 9.63 -9.46
N ASP A 211 7.53 8.67 -9.30
CA ASP A 211 6.44 8.67 -8.35
C ASP A 211 6.89 8.98 -6.91
N ILE A 212 6.05 9.72 -6.19
CA ILE A 212 6.16 9.94 -4.75
C ILE A 212 5.09 9.10 -4.07
N PHE A 213 5.46 8.37 -3.03
CA PHE A 213 4.54 7.70 -2.14
C PHE A 213 3.92 8.72 -1.17
N PRO A 214 2.62 9.06 -1.31
CA PRO A 214 2.04 10.21 -0.62
C PRO A 214 1.44 9.85 0.75
N ILE A 215 1.45 8.56 1.13
CA ILE A 215 0.72 8.06 2.31
C ILE A 215 1.59 8.20 3.55
N PRO A 216 1.19 9.03 4.54
CA PRO A 216 1.88 9.11 5.81
C PRO A 216 1.61 7.86 6.66
N PRO A 217 2.56 7.42 7.50
CA PRO A 217 2.32 6.35 8.46
C PRO A 217 1.22 6.77 9.45
N SER A 218 0.43 5.81 9.92
CA SER A 218 -0.67 6.07 10.87
C SER A 218 -0.18 6.38 12.29
N TRP A 219 1.09 6.08 12.59
CA TRP A 219 1.65 6.10 13.95
C TRP A 219 0.88 5.23 14.96
N ALA A 220 0.11 4.25 14.46
CA ALA A 220 -0.56 3.26 15.31
C ALA A 220 0.45 2.28 15.93
N GLY A 221 1.48 1.91 15.16
CA GLY A 221 2.63 1.14 15.60
C GLY A 221 3.92 1.95 15.54
N ASP A 222 4.97 1.41 16.16
CA ASP A 222 6.31 1.98 16.11
C ASP A 222 6.90 1.86 14.71
N ILE A 223 7.62 2.89 14.29
CA ILE A 223 8.41 2.86 13.08
C ILE A 223 9.75 2.19 13.38
N ALA A 224 9.96 0.98 12.88
CA ALA A 224 11.24 0.29 12.99
C ALA A 224 12.14 0.67 11.82
N GLY A 225 13.42 0.94 12.10
CA GLY A 225 14.39 1.29 11.08
C GLY A 225 15.75 0.67 11.37
N ASN A 226 16.47 0.25 10.32
CA ASN A 226 17.86 -0.15 10.43
C ASN A 226 18.73 0.59 9.41
N PHE A 227 19.98 0.84 9.79
CA PHE A 227 20.99 1.34 8.87
C PHE A 227 21.97 0.22 8.58
N THR A 228 22.13 -0.09 7.31
CA THR A 228 23.07 -1.08 6.82
C THR A 228 24.14 -0.39 5.99
N ARG A 229 25.37 -0.90 6.06
CA ARG A 229 26.45 -0.47 5.19
C ARG A 229 27.15 -1.70 4.68
N ASN A 230 27.41 -1.73 3.37
CA ASN A 230 28.10 -2.86 2.77
C ASN A 230 29.60 -2.77 3.10
N ALA A 231 29.97 -3.46 4.18
CA ALA A 231 31.33 -3.56 4.66
C ALA A 231 31.61 -5.00 5.10
N ASN A 232 32.76 -5.53 4.68
CA ASN A 232 33.24 -6.82 5.13
C ASN A 232 34.12 -6.64 6.36
N LYS A 233 33.84 -7.37 7.44
CA LYS A 233 34.74 -7.44 8.59
C LYS A 233 35.93 -8.36 8.24
N LEU A 234 37.12 -7.78 8.16
CA LEU A 234 38.38 -8.49 8.03
C LEU A 234 38.95 -8.73 9.44
N ASP A 235 38.79 -9.96 9.93
CA ASP A 235 39.25 -10.39 11.25
C ASP A 235 40.11 -11.65 11.13
N ASN A 236 41.42 -11.48 11.27
CA ASN A 236 42.39 -12.58 11.19
C ASN A 236 42.64 -13.24 12.55
N LYS A 237 41.84 -12.94 13.60
CA LYS A 237 41.92 -13.49 14.98
C LYS A 237 43.22 -13.25 15.75
N SER A 238 44.31 -12.82 15.09
CA SER A 238 45.62 -12.55 15.68
C SER A 238 46.06 -11.09 15.54
N GLY A 239 45.22 -10.22 14.98
CA GLY A 239 45.56 -8.82 14.69
C GLY A 239 44.36 -7.87 14.76
N LEU A 240 44.59 -6.60 14.40
CA LEU A 240 43.55 -5.57 14.41
C LEU A 240 42.44 -5.88 13.41
N VAL A 241 41.20 -5.80 13.87
CA VAL A 241 40.01 -5.89 13.03
C VAL A 241 39.97 -4.67 12.11
N LYS A 242 39.77 -4.91 10.81
CA LYS A 242 39.53 -3.85 9.81
C LYS A 242 38.20 -4.09 9.13
N TYR A 243 37.55 -3.02 8.67
CA TYR A 243 36.38 -3.11 7.82
C TYR A 243 36.77 -2.70 6.41
N ASP A 244 36.57 -3.58 5.45
CA ASP A 244 36.65 -3.27 4.03
C ASP A 244 35.29 -2.74 3.57
N VAL A 245 35.18 -1.42 3.46
CA VAL A 245 33.94 -0.72 3.11
C VAL A 245 33.83 -0.66 1.59
N LYS A 246 32.87 -1.40 1.04
CA LYS A 246 32.66 -1.49 -0.43
C LYS A 246 31.87 -0.32 -0.98
N SER A 247 30.97 0.24 -0.17
CA SER A 247 30.16 1.39 -0.54
C SER A 247 30.16 2.42 0.57
N LEU A 248 30.37 3.68 0.18
CA LEU A 248 30.29 4.80 1.12
C LEU A 248 28.85 5.09 1.55
N SER A 249 27.87 4.70 0.73
CA SER A 249 26.46 4.91 0.98
C SER A 249 25.91 3.88 1.97
N SER A 250 25.44 4.37 3.12
CA SER A 250 24.58 3.59 4.02
C SER A 250 23.17 3.50 3.43
N SER A 251 22.50 2.38 3.66
CA SER A 251 21.10 2.16 3.29
C SER A 251 20.22 2.00 4.51
N GLU A 252 19.12 2.73 4.53
CA GLU A 252 18.05 2.61 5.50
C GLU A 252 17.03 1.56 5.03
N ASN A 253 16.68 0.60 5.88
CA ASN A 253 15.42 -0.13 5.71
C ASN A 253 14.45 0.31 6.81
N LYS A 254 13.20 0.51 6.43
CA LYS A 254 12.18 1.10 7.28
C LYS A 254 10.91 0.29 7.20
N GLU A 255 10.40 -0.16 8.34
CA GLU A 255 9.14 -0.85 8.46
C GLU A 255 8.11 0.08 9.10
N MET A 256 6.93 0.14 8.50
CA MET A 256 5.84 1.00 8.92
C MET A 256 4.51 0.25 8.84
N GLU A 257 3.71 0.44 9.89
CA GLU A 257 2.32 0.03 9.92
C GLU A 257 1.43 1.16 9.36
N TYR A 258 0.48 0.77 8.54
CA TYR A 258 -0.54 1.64 7.97
C TYR A 258 -1.92 1.13 8.38
N VAL A 259 -2.71 2.03 8.95
CA VAL A 259 -4.15 1.83 9.16
C VAL A 259 -4.85 2.62 8.08
N LEU A 260 -5.55 1.92 7.19
CA LEU A 260 -6.27 2.48 6.06
C LEU A 260 -7.76 2.50 6.44
N ALA A 261 -8.31 3.71 6.59
CA ALA A 261 -9.62 3.93 7.22
C ALA A 261 -10.76 4.14 6.22
N SER A 262 -10.47 4.04 4.92
CA SER A 262 -11.46 4.17 3.85
C SER A 262 -11.17 3.25 2.67
N ARG A 263 -12.20 3.00 1.85
CA ARG A 263 -12.06 2.20 0.62
C ARG A 263 -11.09 2.84 -0.36
N SER A 264 -11.13 4.16 -0.51
CA SER A 264 -10.23 4.90 -1.41
C SER A 264 -8.76 4.80 -0.96
N GLU A 265 -8.49 4.84 0.35
CA GLU A 265 -7.14 4.60 0.89
C GLU A 265 -6.63 3.20 0.59
N ILE A 266 -7.46 2.18 0.83
CA ILE A 266 -7.16 0.77 0.50
C ILE A 266 -6.82 0.63 -0.98
N ASN A 267 -7.68 1.15 -1.85
CA ASN A 267 -7.49 1.07 -3.30
C ASN A 267 -6.23 1.82 -3.73
N ASN A 268 -6.02 3.07 -3.29
CA ASN A 268 -4.83 3.85 -3.63
C ASN A 268 -3.54 3.15 -3.20
N PHE A 269 -3.54 2.52 -2.02
CA PHE A 269 -2.39 1.75 -1.54
C PHE A 269 -2.12 0.52 -2.43
N GLN A 270 -3.15 -0.28 -2.72
CA GLN A 270 -3.05 -1.43 -3.61
C GLN A 270 -2.63 -1.05 -5.04
N ARG A 271 -3.17 0.05 -5.58
CA ARG A 271 -2.82 0.60 -6.89
C ARG A 271 -1.36 1.02 -6.93
N PHE A 272 -0.88 1.75 -5.92
CA PHE A 272 0.52 2.17 -5.86
C PHE A 272 1.48 0.96 -5.78
N PHE A 273 1.14 -0.04 -4.96
CA PHE A 273 1.90 -1.29 -4.90
C PHE A 273 1.92 -2.03 -6.24
N THR A 274 0.76 -2.12 -6.90
CA THR A 274 0.61 -2.74 -8.23
C THR A 274 1.40 -1.99 -9.30
N LYS A 275 1.38 -0.66 -9.27
CA LYS A 275 2.16 0.21 -10.17
C LYS A 275 3.66 0.00 -10.02
N CYS A 276 4.13 -0.30 -8.80
CA CYS A 276 5.52 -0.62 -8.51
C CYS A 276 5.92 -2.05 -8.87
N LYS A 277 4.94 -2.96 -8.99
CA LYS A 277 5.11 -4.40 -9.21
C LYS A 277 6.02 -5.04 -8.15
N GLY A 278 5.71 -4.81 -6.87
CA GLY A 278 6.55 -5.27 -5.76
C GLY A 278 7.86 -4.49 -5.70
N ARG A 279 8.99 -5.19 -5.65
CA ARG A 279 10.33 -4.59 -5.45
C ARG A 279 10.94 -3.96 -6.72
N TRP A 280 10.23 -3.98 -7.85
CA TRP A 280 10.78 -3.59 -9.14
C TRP A 280 11.01 -2.07 -9.26
N LYS A 281 9.96 -1.25 -9.20
CA LYS A 281 10.14 0.21 -9.29
C LYS A 281 10.60 0.80 -7.98
N SER A 282 11.40 1.86 -8.09
CA SER A 282 11.69 2.76 -6.98
C SER A 282 10.81 4.01 -7.04
N PHE A 283 10.58 4.61 -5.89
CA PHE A 283 9.76 5.79 -5.69
C PHE A 283 10.37 6.66 -4.60
N TYR A 284 10.02 7.94 -4.57
CA TYR A 284 10.38 8.82 -3.47
C TYR A 284 9.39 8.68 -2.32
N ALA A 285 9.86 8.65 -1.08
CA ALA A 285 8.98 8.78 0.09
C ALA A 285 9.64 9.67 1.14
N PRO A 286 8.85 10.50 1.86
CA PRO A 286 9.36 11.20 3.02
C PRO A 286 9.83 10.20 4.08
N THR A 287 10.84 10.55 4.86
CA THR A 287 11.14 9.82 6.10
C THR A 287 9.99 9.93 7.10
N TRP A 288 9.11 10.93 6.98
CA TRP A 288 8.06 11.26 7.95
C TRP A 288 8.59 11.56 9.35
N LEU A 289 9.89 11.79 9.47
CA LEU A 289 10.56 12.20 10.70
C LEU A 289 10.85 13.70 10.65
N ASN A 290 10.93 14.32 11.83
CA ASN A 290 11.41 15.69 11.93
C ASN A 290 12.94 15.71 11.80
N ASP A 291 13.40 15.63 10.56
CA ASP A 291 14.82 15.56 10.23
C ASP A 291 15.51 16.91 10.38
N MET A 292 14.78 18.02 10.30
CA MET A 292 15.34 19.37 10.45
C MET A 292 14.37 20.33 11.14
N THR A 293 14.80 20.94 12.24
CA THR A 293 14.05 22.02 12.90
C THR A 293 14.66 23.38 12.57
N MET A 294 13.87 24.30 12.01
CA MET A 294 14.32 25.67 11.71
C MET A 294 14.56 26.49 12.98
N THR A 295 15.62 27.29 13.00
CA THR A 295 15.95 28.19 14.13
C THR A 295 15.34 29.58 13.97
N GLU A 296 15.24 30.06 12.73
CA GLU A 296 14.78 31.39 12.35
C GLU A 296 13.96 31.36 11.06
N ASP A 297 13.30 32.47 10.74
CA ASP A 297 12.54 32.63 9.51
C ASP A 297 13.48 32.72 8.30
N ALA A 298 13.10 32.06 7.20
CA ALA A 298 13.82 32.15 5.94
C ALA A 298 13.10 33.10 4.97
N ALA A 299 13.77 34.18 4.57
CA ALA A 299 13.26 35.18 3.65
C ALA A 299 13.16 34.67 2.21
N LYS A 300 12.25 35.26 1.43
CA LYS A 300 12.18 35.03 -0.01
C LYS A 300 13.52 35.38 -0.68
N GLY A 301 14.03 34.50 -1.53
CA GLY A 301 15.30 34.66 -2.23
C GLY A 301 16.53 34.14 -1.47
N GLN A 302 16.41 33.71 -0.21
CA GLN A 302 17.52 33.03 0.48
C GLN A 302 17.80 31.66 -0.16
N SER A 303 19.08 31.29 -0.21
CA SER A 303 19.58 29.99 -0.67
C SER A 303 20.01 29.08 0.48
N TYR A 304 19.56 29.35 1.70
CA TYR A 304 19.83 28.51 2.86
C TYR A 304 18.71 28.61 3.89
N ILE A 305 18.62 27.57 4.73
CA ILE A 305 17.84 27.59 5.98
C ILE A 305 18.79 27.31 7.15
N MET A 306 18.56 27.98 8.27
CA MET A 306 19.27 27.69 9.51
C MET A 306 18.47 26.69 10.34
N VAL A 307 19.18 25.69 10.87
CA VAL A 307 18.60 24.55 11.58
C VAL A 307 19.29 24.32 12.92
N GLU A 308 18.55 23.75 13.87
CA GLU A 308 19.01 23.63 15.26
C GLU A 308 20.24 22.73 15.40
N TRP A 309 20.32 21.63 14.64
CA TRP A 309 21.44 20.70 14.74
C TRP A 309 22.62 21.12 13.85
N PRO A 310 23.83 21.33 14.40
CA PRO A 310 24.95 21.86 13.62
C PRO A 310 25.72 20.83 12.80
N LEU A 311 25.52 19.52 13.04
CA LEU A 311 26.43 18.48 12.54
C LEU A 311 26.04 17.86 11.19
N TYR A 312 25.05 18.42 10.46
CA TYR A 312 24.70 17.90 9.13
C TYR A 312 25.90 17.87 8.17
N TRP A 313 26.75 18.91 8.21
CA TRP A 313 27.95 18.96 7.36
C TRP A 313 28.93 17.83 7.66
N LYS A 314 29.02 17.37 8.92
CA LYS A 314 29.96 16.32 9.32
C LYS A 314 29.51 14.95 8.81
N TYR A 315 28.21 14.67 8.84
CA TYR A 315 27.68 13.33 8.56
C TYR A 315 27.08 13.17 7.15
N TYR A 316 26.56 14.25 6.53
CA TYR A 316 25.83 14.18 5.27
C TYR A 316 26.49 14.91 4.09
N SER A 317 27.55 15.71 4.30
CA SER A 317 28.20 16.45 3.21
C SER A 317 28.74 15.51 2.11
N GLN A 318 29.44 14.45 2.52
CA GLN A 318 30.07 13.46 1.64
C GLN A 318 29.14 12.31 1.21
N MET A 319 27.90 12.29 1.71
CA MET A 319 26.95 11.24 1.35
C MET A 319 26.29 11.55 0.01
N SER A 320 26.04 10.52 -0.79
CA SER A 320 25.28 10.63 -2.06
C SER A 320 23.77 10.74 -1.83
N ARG A 321 23.28 10.28 -0.68
CA ARG A 321 21.86 10.30 -0.27
C ARG A 321 21.56 11.50 0.62
N ARG A 322 20.27 11.76 0.92
CA ARG A 322 19.82 12.91 1.73
C ARG A 322 20.20 14.27 1.11
N LYS A 323 19.91 14.40 -0.20
CA LYS A 323 20.07 15.64 -1.00
C LYS A 323 18.75 16.32 -1.35
N LEU A 324 17.62 15.76 -0.90
CA LEU A 324 16.29 16.30 -1.10
C LEU A 324 15.58 16.36 0.24
N ILE A 325 14.87 17.46 0.48
CA ILE A 325 13.94 17.61 1.60
C ILE A 325 12.54 17.91 1.09
N ILE A 326 11.57 17.59 1.92
CA ILE A 326 10.17 17.95 1.72
C ILE A 326 9.71 18.73 2.95
N LEU A 327 9.21 19.94 2.70
CA LEU A 327 8.73 20.89 3.69
C LEU A 327 7.21 20.83 3.74
N PHE A 328 6.66 20.48 4.90
CA PHE A 328 5.23 20.50 5.18
C PHE A 328 4.90 21.76 5.98
N LEU A 329 3.98 22.57 5.47
CA LEU A 329 3.53 23.80 6.11
C LEU A 329 2.16 23.58 6.78
N LYS A 330 1.90 24.30 7.88
CA LYS A 330 0.64 24.23 8.63
C LYS A 330 -0.60 24.66 7.82
N ASN A 331 -0.40 25.41 6.73
CA ASN A 331 -1.45 25.78 5.79
C ASN A 331 -1.76 24.68 4.76
N GLY A 332 -1.17 23.49 4.91
CA GLY A 332 -1.35 22.35 4.01
C GLY A 332 -0.47 22.37 2.75
N ARG A 333 0.32 23.42 2.51
CA ARG A 333 1.24 23.45 1.37
C ARG A 333 2.46 22.58 1.60
N VAL A 334 2.95 21.98 0.52
CA VAL A 334 4.15 21.14 0.50
C VAL A 334 5.14 21.70 -0.51
N GLN A 335 6.43 21.67 -0.17
CA GLN A 335 7.51 22.09 -1.07
C GLN A 335 8.64 21.07 -1.05
N ILE A 336 9.06 20.60 -2.22
CA ILE A 336 10.23 19.72 -2.36
C ILE A 336 11.41 20.59 -2.76
N ILE A 337 12.50 20.51 -2.00
CA ILE A 337 13.66 21.38 -2.16
C ILE A 337 14.94 20.53 -2.26
N PRO A 338 15.69 20.63 -3.38
CA PRO A 338 17.03 20.06 -3.49
C PRO A 338 18.06 20.85 -2.67
N LEU A 339 19.01 20.12 -2.11
CA LEU A 339 20.05 20.64 -1.23
C LEU A 339 21.39 20.68 -1.94
N ALA A 340 22.05 21.85 -1.91
CA ALA A 340 23.39 22.05 -2.45
C ALA A 340 24.48 21.60 -1.47
N GLY A 341 24.23 21.67 -0.16
CA GLY A 341 25.24 21.30 0.84
C GLY A 341 24.90 21.72 2.26
N TYR A 342 25.88 21.56 3.14
CA TYR A 342 25.73 21.80 4.57
C TYR A 342 26.97 22.49 5.12
N SER A 343 26.78 23.41 6.07
CA SER A 343 27.82 24.08 6.85
C SER A 343 27.32 24.33 8.27
N THR A 344 28.12 24.97 9.10
CA THR A 344 27.67 25.63 10.33
C THR A 344 27.52 27.13 10.14
N ASP A 345 26.89 27.77 11.12
CA ASP A 345 27.04 29.21 11.34
C ASP A 345 28.46 29.56 11.83
N ALA A 346 28.75 30.86 11.92
CA ALA A 346 30.07 31.36 12.33
C ALA A 346 30.44 30.96 13.77
N ALA A 347 29.45 30.74 14.64
CA ALA A 347 29.65 30.31 16.02
C ALA A 347 29.69 28.78 16.21
N GLY A 348 29.37 28.00 15.16
CA GLY A 348 29.26 26.54 15.24
C GLY A 348 28.05 26.03 16.04
N LYS A 349 27.11 26.91 16.40
CA LYS A 349 25.94 26.61 17.22
C LYS A 349 24.80 26.01 16.39
N TYR A 350 24.63 26.49 15.15
CA TYR A 350 23.52 26.09 14.29
C TYR A 350 24.02 25.51 12.97
N GLY A 351 23.22 24.62 12.39
CA GLY A 351 23.46 24.09 11.06
C GLY A 351 22.97 25.06 10.01
N LYS A 352 23.73 25.21 8.93
CA LYS A 352 23.34 25.96 7.75
C LYS A 352 23.16 24.98 6.59
N VAL A 353 21.91 24.80 6.15
CA VAL A 353 21.57 23.91 5.04
C VAL A 353 21.42 24.76 3.79
N TYR A 354 22.29 24.54 2.80
CA TYR A 354 22.24 25.25 1.52
C TYR A 354 21.26 24.57 0.58
N LEU A 355 20.41 25.38 -0.03
CA LEU A 355 19.42 24.97 -1.02
C LEU A 355 20.02 25.16 -2.42
N ASP A 356 19.70 24.24 -3.32
CA ASP A 356 20.16 24.30 -4.72
C ASP A 356 19.43 25.38 -5.53
N SER A 357 18.21 25.74 -5.08
CA SER A 357 17.44 26.87 -5.60
C SER A 357 17.06 27.82 -4.46
N THR A 358 17.00 29.12 -4.77
CA THR A 358 16.52 30.12 -3.80
C THR A 358 15.04 29.91 -3.47
N LEU A 359 14.65 30.27 -2.23
CA LEU A 359 13.27 30.17 -1.79
C LEU A 359 12.37 31.12 -2.60
N THR A 360 11.32 30.58 -3.22
CA THR A 360 10.37 31.35 -4.04
C THR A 360 9.40 32.18 -3.18
N ALA A 361 9.20 31.78 -1.92
CA ALA A 361 8.41 32.48 -0.92
C ALA A 361 9.13 32.45 0.43
N ALA A 362 8.81 33.40 1.31
CA ALA A 362 9.32 33.39 2.68
C ALA A 362 8.71 32.22 3.46
N VAL A 363 9.53 31.53 4.24
CA VAL A 363 9.14 30.42 5.11
C VAL A 363 9.35 30.85 6.56
N LYS A 364 8.25 31.07 7.29
CA LYS A 364 8.33 31.37 8.71
C LYS A 364 8.49 30.09 9.51
N LYS A 365 9.33 30.12 10.54
CA LYS A 365 9.50 29.01 11.48
C LYS A 365 8.16 28.58 12.09
N SER A 366 7.29 29.54 12.42
CA SER A 366 5.97 29.28 13.01
C SER A 366 5.05 28.48 12.10
N ASP A 367 5.26 28.56 10.79
CA ASP A 367 4.38 28.00 9.77
C ASP A 367 4.83 26.61 9.31
N VAL A 368 6.04 26.20 9.68
CA VAL A 368 6.57 24.86 9.40
C VAL A 368 5.93 23.86 10.34
N LEU A 369 5.39 22.79 9.77
CA LEU A 369 4.87 21.64 10.49
C LEU A 369 5.94 20.55 10.61
N LEU A 370 6.61 20.22 9.51
CA LEU A 370 7.58 19.13 9.43
C LEU A 370 8.57 19.39 8.30
N ILE A 371 9.86 19.12 8.53
CA ILE A 371 10.87 18.99 7.48
C ILE A 371 11.41 17.58 7.52
N SER A 372 11.19 16.83 6.45
CA SER A 372 11.67 15.46 6.30
C SER A 372 12.63 15.37 5.11
N PHE A 373 13.58 14.46 5.17
CA PHE A 373 14.29 14.02 3.97
C PHE A 373 13.31 13.33 3.02
N LEU A 374 13.49 13.58 1.72
CA LEU A 374 12.80 12.85 0.67
C LEU A 374 13.79 11.85 0.07
N LEU A 375 13.63 10.58 0.43
CA LEU A 375 14.57 9.53 0.06
C LEU A 375 14.00 8.62 -1.02
N ARG A 376 14.91 7.95 -1.72
CA ARG A 376 14.57 7.00 -2.77
C ARG A 376 14.43 5.62 -2.17
N TYR A 377 13.24 5.07 -2.24
CA TYR A 377 12.91 3.74 -1.71
C TYR A 377 12.42 2.81 -2.81
N ARG A 378 12.40 1.52 -2.51
CA ARG A 378 11.53 0.53 -3.13
C ARG A 378 10.82 -0.24 -2.01
N PHE A 379 9.77 -0.97 -2.35
CA PHE A 379 9.28 -2.02 -1.45
C PHE A 379 10.38 -3.07 -1.24
N ASP A 380 10.49 -3.59 -0.03
CA ASP A 380 11.45 -4.65 0.29
C ASP A 380 10.89 -6.05 0.09
N ASN A 381 9.57 -6.17 0.15
CA ASN A 381 8.84 -7.41 -0.10
C ASN A 381 8.06 -7.35 -1.42
N ASP A 382 7.93 -8.49 -2.08
CA ASP A 382 7.08 -8.66 -3.26
C ASP A 382 5.62 -8.97 -2.91
N ALA A 383 5.34 -9.23 -1.63
CA ALA A 383 4.01 -9.45 -1.10
C ALA A 383 3.52 -8.22 -0.33
N LEU A 384 2.28 -7.82 -0.61
CA LEU A 384 1.48 -6.89 0.19
C LEU A 384 0.38 -7.69 0.87
N ILE A 385 0.33 -7.65 2.21
CA ILE A 385 -0.68 -8.33 3.02
C ILE A 385 -1.56 -7.27 3.66
N MET A 386 -2.87 -7.36 3.43
CA MET A 386 -3.87 -6.45 3.99
C MET A 386 -4.85 -7.23 4.85
N ASP A 387 -4.89 -6.91 6.14
CA ASP A 387 -5.83 -7.48 7.09
C ASP A 387 -7.04 -6.57 7.22
N TYR A 388 -8.21 -7.05 6.81
CA TYR A 388 -9.46 -6.31 6.83
C TYR A 388 -10.20 -6.57 8.13
N ASP A 389 -10.47 -5.47 8.86
CA ASP A 389 -11.42 -5.46 9.98
C ASP A 389 -12.85 -5.27 9.47
N THR A 390 -13.02 -4.47 8.42
CA THR A 390 -14.29 -4.26 7.71
C THR A 390 -14.02 -4.08 6.22
N ALA A 391 -15.08 -4.01 5.39
CA ALA A 391 -14.94 -3.67 3.98
C ALA A 391 -14.22 -2.32 3.76
N GLY A 392 -14.41 -1.33 4.64
CA GLY A 392 -13.83 0.01 4.52
C GLY A 392 -12.54 0.24 5.31
N MET A 393 -12.08 -0.73 6.10
CA MET A 393 -10.94 -0.54 7.00
C MET A 393 -10.00 -1.75 6.98
N ALA A 394 -8.72 -1.49 6.73
CA ALA A 394 -7.69 -2.53 6.70
C ALA A 394 -6.39 -2.02 7.31
N THR A 395 -5.60 -2.94 7.85
CA THR A 395 -4.24 -2.69 8.31
C THR A 395 -3.24 -3.41 7.41
N THR A 396 -2.06 -2.83 7.24
CA THR A 396 -0.96 -3.43 6.48
C THR A 396 0.36 -2.99 7.09
N THR A 397 1.32 -3.90 7.14
CA THR A 397 2.71 -3.58 7.47
C THR A 397 3.55 -3.66 6.20
N ILE A 398 4.42 -2.66 5.99
CA ILE A 398 5.26 -2.62 4.80
C ILE A 398 6.68 -2.19 5.14
N SER A 399 7.63 -2.78 4.43
CA SER A 399 9.05 -2.49 4.57
C SER A 399 9.56 -1.80 3.30
N PHE A 400 10.26 -0.68 3.49
CA PHE A 400 10.94 0.07 2.43
C PHE A 400 12.44 -0.16 2.54
N ALA A 401 13.10 -0.35 1.39
CA ALA A 401 14.55 -0.42 1.29
C ALA A 401 15.06 0.81 0.53
N GLU A 402 15.98 1.57 1.14
CA GLU A 402 16.58 2.76 0.53
C GLU A 402 17.56 2.36 -0.58
N VAL A 403 17.37 2.94 -1.76
CA VAL A 403 18.12 2.61 -2.97
C VAL A 403 18.76 3.84 -3.55
N ASN A 404 19.77 3.65 -4.40
CA ASN A 404 20.38 4.76 -5.10
C ASN A 404 19.40 5.35 -6.13
N ALA A 405 19.54 6.66 -6.37
CA ALA A 405 18.78 7.39 -7.37
C ALA A 405 19.14 6.93 -8.79
#